data_AF-A0AAF0DC34-F1
#
_entry.id   AF-A0AAF0DC34-F1
#
_cell.length_a   1.000
_cell.length_b   1.000
_cell.length_c   1.000
_cell.angle_alpha   90.00
_cell.angle_beta   90.00
_cell.angle_gamma   90.00
#
_symmetry.space_group_name_H-M   'P 1'
#
loop_
_entity.id
_entity.type
_entity.pdbx_description
1 polymer ?
#
loop_
_entity_poly.entity_id
_entity_poly.type
_entity_poly.pdbx_seq_one_letter_code
_entity_poly.pdbx_strand_id
1 'polypeptide(L)'
;MPILQATALSSPSRWGQQEHFLSVIKFKMWAINQDAKAPWNLPGHILRVDRARIVQGRGKSDFSRGDAFEFFFPFALYSDNGQEAYLRGYPPSSVFHSIRKGEIESIALFHWRRELIVYYQVFMTRRDTLKCVHEPFGDAFYYGPERMSRRYENDEKARIASGFSNSTYRTIFDRLDREASEGPRLFIKDMVYYLFPEDGQPASIVPSLQQVRRGIGTDAADGGHLGNGVTATSPHSNWISEEPANPTVVPTELLSKLHFAFLIRDPHYSIPSFYRCTIPPLDKLTGFYEFYESEAGYEEVRRFFDYLRDIALVGPHFANGKSVGNGTSGINGNDTASSSHAHGSAEICVVDADDLLDNPAGIIERFCESVGEEYTPDMLNWNNEKDQAVAKEAFEKWPGFHDDAMNSTSLKPRLYKQPRSEEEFDREWREKYGEKGAKIIRSAVDRSMPDYLYMKQFAIKV
;
A
#
# COMPACT_ATOMS: atom_id res chain seq x y z
N MET A 1 3.07 76.21 30.58
CA MET A 1 2.16 75.48 31.46
C MET A 1 2.20 73.99 31.11
N PRO A 2 2.12 73.10 32.11
CA PRO A 2 2.57 71.71 32.03
C PRO A 2 1.42 70.66 32.05
N ILE A 3 1.78 69.41 31.70
CA ILE A 3 1.46 68.11 32.32
C ILE A 3 0.09 67.92 33.01
N LEU A 4 -0.64 66.84 32.64
CA LEU A 4 -1.27 65.79 33.48
C LEU A 4 -2.23 64.94 32.60
N GLN A 5 -1.94 63.66 32.30
CA GLN A 5 -2.14 62.41 33.06
C GLN A 5 -3.56 61.78 32.97
N ALA A 6 -3.59 60.61 32.33
CA ALA A 6 -4.21 59.32 32.68
C ALA A 6 -5.59 59.24 33.38
N THR A 7 -6.45 58.40 32.78
CA THR A 7 -7.26 57.40 33.51
C THR A 7 -7.53 56.17 32.62
N ALA A 8 -7.52 55.00 33.26
CA ALA A 8 -7.62 53.65 32.70
C ALA A 8 -9.04 53.04 32.84
N LEU A 9 -9.17 51.81 32.32
CA LEU A 9 -10.30 50.84 32.38
C LEU A 9 -11.32 51.01 31.23
N SER A 10 -11.68 49.99 30.43
CA SER A 10 -11.89 48.56 30.70
C SER A 10 -11.73 47.69 29.43
N SER A 11 -11.45 46.40 29.64
CA SER A 11 -11.47 45.33 28.63
C SER A 11 -12.80 45.22 27.87
N PRO A 12 -12.77 44.71 26.62
CA PRO A 12 -13.78 43.75 26.22
C PRO A 12 -13.17 42.46 25.64
N SER A 13 -13.46 41.38 26.38
CA SER A 13 -13.88 40.05 25.91
C SER A 13 -13.45 39.56 24.52
N ARG A 14 -12.74 38.42 24.56
CA ARG A 14 -12.88 37.28 23.62
C ARG A 14 -14.27 37.26 23.00
N TRP A 15 -14.37 37.19 21.67
CA TRP A 15 -15.45 36.69 20.80
C TRP A 15 -15.38 37.50 19.50
N GLY A 16 -14.63 36.99 18.52
CA GLY A 16 -14.47 37.72 17.25
C GLY A 16 -13.51 37.12 16.23
N GLN A 17 -13.22 35.81 16.28
CA GLN A 17 -12.54 35.07 15.19
C GLN A 17 -12.95 33.60 15.19
N GLN A 18 -14.26 33.32 15.04
CA GLN A 18 -14.75 31.94 14.92
C GLN A 18 -15.93 31.75 13.95
N GLU A 19 -16.25 32.75 13.11
CA GLU A 19 -17.45 32.74 12.26
C GLU A 19 -17.17 32.60 10.75
N HIS A 20 -15.96 32.20 10.34
CA HIS A 20 -15.67 31.83 8.94
C HIS A 20 -15.21 30.39 8.73
N PHE A 21 -15.12 29.58 9.79
CA PHE A 21 -14.70 28.17 9.71
C PHE A 21 -15.78 27.17 10.16
N LEU A 22 -16.96 27.66 10.56
CA LEU A 22 -18.10 26.82 11.00
C LEU A 22 -19.23 26.67 9.97
N SER A 23 -19.12 27.29 8.79
CA SER A 23 -20.13 27.14 7.72
C SER A 23 -19.95 25.88 6.87
N VAL A 24 -18.75 25.28 6.83
CA VAL A 24 -18.48 24.06 6.03
C VAL A 24 -18.77 22.77 6.81
N ILE A 25 -18.75 22.80 8.14
CA ILE A 25 -18.99 21.61 8.97
C ILE A 25 -20.48 21.37 9.27
N LYS A 26 -21.34 22.39 9.15
CA LYS A 26 -22.80 22.21 9.30
C LYS A 26 -23.53 21.72 8.05
N PHE A 27 -22.88 21.68 6.88
CA PHE A 27 -23.50 21.16 5.65
C PHE A 27 -23.36 19.64 5.46
N LYS A 28 -22.45 18.97 6.19
CA LYS A 28 -22.26 17.50 6.12
C LYS A 28 -23.06 16.68 7.14
N MET A 29 -23.87 17.31 8.02
CA MET A 29 -24.74 16.60 8.98
C MET A 29 -26.25 16.83 8.76
N TRP A 30 -26.66 17.54 7.72
CA TRP A 30 -28.09 17.78 7.40
C TRP A 30 -28.61 16.99 6.17
N ALA A 31 -27.75 16.29 5.44
CA ALA A 31 -28.13 15.50 4.25
C ALA A 31 -28.28 13.98 4.51
N ILE A 32 -28.46 13.55 5.77
CA ILE A 32 -28.63 12.13 6.13
C ILE A 32 -30.05 11.80 6.65
N ASN A 33 -31.00 12.75 6.64
CA ASN A 33 -32.32 12.46 7.24
C ASN A 33 -33.54 13.14 6.61
N GLN A 34 -33.63 13.19 5.27
CA GLN A 34 -34.89 13.48 4.57
C GLN A 34 -34.99 12.72 3.25
N ASP A 35 -35.32 11.44 3.32
CA ASP A 35 -36.03 10.74 2.23
C ASP A 35 -36.88 9.58 2.79
N ALA A 36 -37.76 9.94 3.73
CA ALA A 36 -38.82 9.06 4.20
C ALA A 36 -40.12 9.85 4.35
N LYS A 37 -40.96 9.78 3.31
CA LYS A 37 -42.41 10.10 3.17
C LYS A 37 -42.60 10.75 1.79
N ALA A 38 -43.39 10.24 0.83
CA ALA A 38 -44.72 9.63 0.94
C ALA A 38 -45.08 8.82 -0.36
N PRO A 39 -46.35 8.49 -0.68
CA PRO A 39 -46.87 7.11 -0.77
C PRO A 39 -47.23 6.66 -2.21
N TRP A 40 -47.67 5.40 -2.35
CA TRP A 40 -48.80 4.89 -3.19
C TRP A 40 -48.53 3.51 -3.84
N ASN A 41 -49.37 2.55 -3.42
CA ASN A 41 -49.98 1.40 -4.13
C ASN A 41 -49.20 0.11 -4.52
N LEU A 42 -49.69 -0.97 -3.87
CA LEU A 42 -49.64 -2.44 -4.15
C LEU A 42 -50.05 -2.84 -5.59
N PRO A 43 -49.96 -4.12 -6.06
CA PRO A 43 -49.82 -5.42 -5.35
C PRO A 43 -48.66 -6.30 -5.90
N GLY A 44 -48.18 -7.40 -5.33
CA GLY A 44 -48.65 -8.33 -4.31
C GLY A 44 -48.25 -9.73 -4.80
N HIS A 45 -47.14 -10.30 -4.33
CA HIS A 45 -46.87 -11.73 -4.46
C HIS A 45 -46.11 -12.26 -3.24
N ILE A 46 -46.72 -13.27 -2.65
CA ILE A 46 -46.35 -14.02 -1.45
C ILE A 46 -45.20 -14.96 -1.81
N LEU A 47 -44.12 -14.99 -1.02
CA LEU A 47 -43.23 -16.14 -0.93
C LEU A 47 -42.96 -16.47 0.54
N ARG A 48 -43.45 -17.66 0.91
CA ARG A 48 -43.33 -18.31 2.23
C ARG A 48 -41.87 -18.58 2.56
N VAL A 49 -41.54 -18.37 3.83
CA VAL A 49 -40.36 -18.97 4.48
C VAL A 49 -40.86 -20.18 5.26
N ASP A 50 -40.50 -21.39 4.82
CA ASP A 50 -40.75 -22.62 5.57
C ASP A 50 -39.45 -23.19 6.14
N ARG A 51 -39.47 -23.42 7.46
CA ARG A 51 -38.50 -24.20 8.25
C ARG A 51 -38.53 -25.68 7.86
N ALA A 52 -37.38 -26.35 7.83
CA ALA A 52 -37.28 -27.81 8.05
C ALA A 52 -35.93 -28.12 8.72
N ARG A 53 -35.88 -28.48 10.01
CA ARG A 53 -36.06 -29.80 10.67
C ARG A 53 -35.05 -30.88 10.25
N ILE A 54 -34.20 -31.21 11.22
CA ILE A 54 -33.31 -32.38 11.30
C ILE A 54 -34.17 -33.63 11.55
N VAL A 55 -33.97 -34.70 10.76
CA VAL A 55 -34.46 -36.06 11.04
C VAL A 55 -33.37 -37.09 10.67
N GLN A 56 -33.04 -37.93 11.64
CA GLN A 56 -32.18 -39.13 11.53
C GLN A 56 -33.03 -40.31 11.01
N GLY A 57 -32.52 -41.09 10.05
CA GLY A 57 -33.19 -42.32 9.59
C GLY A 57 -32.35 -43.18 8.66
N ARG A 58 -32.17 -44.45 9.04
CA ARG A 58 -31.39 -45.52 8.39
C ARG A 58 -32.08 -46.05 7.10
N GLY A 59 -31.29 -46.48 6.10
CA GLY A 59 -31.73 -47.50 5.12
C GLY A 59 -31.11 -47.42 3.71
N LYS A 60 -30.44 -48.51 3.31
CA LYS A 60 -29.88 -48.93 1.98
C LYS A 60 -30.82 -48.63 0.79
N SER A 61 -30.46 -48.50 -0.49
CA SER A 61 -29.28 -48.60 -1.40
C SER A 61 -29.73 -47.86 -2.71
N ASP A 62 -28.90 -47.22 -3.53
CA ASP A 62 -28.07 -47.78 -4.62
C ASP A 62 -27.25 -46.65 -5.28
N PHE A 63 -26.08 -47.01 -5.80
CA PHE A 63 -25.09 -46.12 -6.40
C PHE A 63 -25.49 -45.52 -7.76
N SER A 64 -25.16 -44.25 -7.99
CA SER A 64 -24.61 -43.81 -9.28
C SER A 64 -23.64 -42.63 -9.13
N ARG A 65 -22.49 -42.81 -9.79
CA ARG A 65 -21.28 -41.98 -9.99
C ARG A 65 -21.35 -40.46 -9.74
N GLY A 66 -20.32 -39.99 -9.06
CA GLY A 66 -19.72 -38.65 -9.22
C GLY A 66 -19.77 -37.83 -7.95
N ASP A 67 -18.73 -37.93 -7.13
CA ASP A 67 -18.16 -36.90 -6.24
C ASP A 67 -17.35 -37.59 -5.14
N ALA A 68 -16.02 -37.64 -5.33
CA ALA A 68 -15.10 -38.11 -4.30
C ALA A 68 -14.92 -37.01 -3.25
N PHE A 69 -15.64 -37.14 -2.14
CA PHE A 69 -15.25 -36.51 -0.88
C PHE A 69 -14.12 -37.33 -0.27
N GLU A 70 -12.87 -36.88 -0.43
CA GLU A 70 -11.75 -37.43 0.36
C GLU A 70 -11.65 -36.71 1.70
N PHE A 71 -12.05 -37.43 2.74
CA PHE A 71 -11.65 -37.20 4.13
C PHE A 71 -10.17 -37.55 4.28
N PHE A 72 -9.33 -36.59 4.66
CA PHE A 72 -7.97 -36.90 5.14
C PHE A 72 -7.97 -37.03 6.67
N PHE A 73 -7.89 -38.27 7.14
CA PHE A 73 -7.31 -38.62 8.46
C PHE A 73 -5.80 -38.83 8.26
N PRO A 74 -4.91 -38.29 9.14
CA PRO A 74 -3.49 -38.56 9.02
C PRO A 74 -3.16 -39.93 9.63
N PHE A 75 -2.82 -40.91 8.79
CA PHE A 75 -2.02 -42.05 9.21
C PHE A 75 -0.54 -41.65 9.18
N ALA A 76 0.13 -41.73 10.32
CA ALA A 76 1.57 -41.69 10.40
C ALA A 76 2.14 -43.02 9.87
N LEU A 77 3.03 -42.96 8.88
CA LEU A 77 3.89 -44.07 8.48
C LEU A 77 5.22 -43.91 9.20
N TYR A 78 5.55 -44.86 10.09
CA TYR A 78 6.90 -45.04 10.63
C TYR A 78 7.72 -45.89 9.65
N SER A 79 8.97 -45.50 9.39
CA SER A 79 9.97 -46.40 8.80
C SER A 79 10.89 -46.94 9.90
N ASP A 80 11.02 -48.27 9.96
CA ASP A 80 12.02 -48.98 10.74
C ASP A 80 13.42 -48.59 10.27
N ASN A 81 14.06 -47.65 10.98
CA ASN A 81 15.50 -47.46 11.17
C ASN A 81 15.70 -46.03 11.69
N GLY A 82 15.75 -45.88 13.02
CA GLY A 82 15.84 -44.60 13.71
C GLY A 82 17.11 -43.80 13.43
N GLN A 83 17.16 -43.11 12.29
CA GLN A 83 18.09 -42.02 12.04
C GLN A 83 17.32 -40.76 11.68
N GLU A 84 17.48 -39.73 12.53
CA GLU A 84 17.00 -38.38 12.29
C GLU A 84 17.70 -37.78 11.07
N ALA A 85 16.97 -37.63 9.96
CA ALA A 85 17.37 -36.77 8.87
C ALA A 85 16.84 -35.36 9.15
N TYR A 86 17.74 -34.42 9.46
CA TYR A 86 17.44 -32.99 9.48
C TYR A 86 17.09 -32.51 8.06
N LEU A 87 15.82 -32.59 7.70
CA LEU A 87 15.28 -31.82 6.57
C LEU A 87 15.06 -30.39 7.06
N ARG A 88 15.80 -29.44 6.48
CA ARG A 88 15.46 -28.01 6.55
C ARG A 88 14.01 -27.86 6.10
N GLY A 89 13.12 -27.62 7.06
CA GLY A 89 11.71 -27.38 6.79
C GLY A 89 11.56 -26.07 6.04
N TYR A 90 11.34 -26.17 4.72
CA TYR A 90 10.55 -25.17 4.03
C TYR A 90 9.14 -25.19 4.65
N PRO A 91 8.49 -24.05 4.89
CA PRO A 91 7.12 -24.05 5.37
C PRO A 91 6.23 -24.83 4.39
N PRO A 92 5.22 -25.56 4.90
CA PRO A 92 4.40 -26.45 4.09
C PRO A 92 3.76 -25.66 2.95
N SER A 93 4.02 -26.12 1.73
CA SER A 93 3.54 -25.60 0.44
C SER A 93 2.03 -25.77 0.22
N SER A 94 1.23 -25.80 1.28
CA SER A 94 -0.21 -26.08 1.25
C SER A 94 -1.08 -24.87 1.60
N VAL A 95 -0.54 -23.65 1.54
CA VAL A 95 -1.34 -22.40 1.56
C VAL A 95 -1.29 -21.72 0.19
N PHE A 96 -1.45 -22.50 -0.88
CA PHE A 96 -1.85 -21.93 -2.17
C PHE A 96 -3.36 -22.07 -2.28
N HIS A 97 -4.08 -21.07 -1.76
CA HIS A 97 -5.46 -20.90 -2.16
C HIS A 97 -5.45 -20.60 -3.66
N SER A 98 -6.13 -21.47 -4.42
CA SER A 98 -6.57 -21.21 -5.79
C SER A 98 -7.12 -19.79 -5.87
N ILE A 99 -6.48 -18.92 -6.65
CA ILE A 99 -6.94 -17.56 -6.97
C ILE A 99 -8.35 -17.67 -7.54
N ARG A 100 -9.33 -17.28 -6.72
CA ARG A 100 -10.72 -17.15 -7.13
C ARG A 100 -10.97 -15.69 -7.43
N LYS A 101 -11.40 -15.40 -8.67
CA LYS A 101 -12.09 -14.15 -9.02
C LYS A 101 -13.11 -13.84 -7.91
N GLY A 102 -12.83 -12.84 -7.06
CA GLY A 102 -13.69 -12.44 -5.94
C GLY A 102 -13.01 -12.32 -4.56
N GLU A 103 -11.75 -12.71 -4.40
CA GLU A 103 -10.95 -12.24 -3.26
C GLU A 103 -10.40 -10.84 -3.59
N ILE A 104 -10.46 -9.92 -2.63
CA ILE A 104 -10.13 -8.49 -2.82
C ILE A 104 -8.70 -8.41 -3.35
N GLU A 105 -8.52 -8.03 -4.62
CA GLU A 105 -7.21 -7.73 -5.18
C GLU A 105 -7.09 -6.22 -5.29
N SER A 106 -6.73 -5.51 -4.21
CA SER A 106 -6.43 -4.08 -4.34
C SER A 106 -5.12 -3.91 -5.12
N ILE A 107 -5.05 -2.98 -6.07
CA ILE A 107 -3.79 -2.67 -6.74
C ILE A 107 -2.99 -1.74 -5.83
N ALA A 108 -1.84 -2.18 -5.35
CA ALA A 108 -0.90 -1.35 -4.62
C ALA A 108 0.21 -0.88 -5.57
N LEU A 109 0.14 0.39 -5.96
CA LEU A 109 1.19 1.08 -6.68
C LEU A 109 2.15 1.72 -5.69
N PHE A 110 3.37 1.21 -5.64
CA PHE A 110 4.41 1.78 -4.82
C PHE A 110 5.35 2.68 -5.62
N HIS A 111 5.55 3.91 -5.15
CA HIS A 111 6.40 4.90 -5.81
C HIS A 111 7.31 5.66 -4.84
N TRP A 112 8.28 6.38 -5.40
CA TRP A 112 9.08 7.47 -4.84
C TRP A 112 8.23 8.76 -4.70
N ARG A 113 8.71 9.83 -4.06
CA ARG A 113 7.89 11.05 -3.90
C ARG A 113 7.76 11.92 -5.17
N ARG A 114 6.69 12.76 -5.16
CA ARG A 114 6.42 14.01 -5.91
C ARG A 114 6.16 13.96 -7.42
N GLU A 115 6.98 13.29 -8.24
CA GLU A 115 7.00 13.66 -9.67
C GLU A 115 6.30 12.70 -10.64
N LEU A 116 5.81 11.54 -10.17
CA LEU A 116 4.88 10.71 -10.97
C LEU A 116 3.51 10.54 -10.34
N ILE A 117 3.07 11.45 -9.47
CA ILE A 117 1.65 11.45 -9.09
C ILE A 117 0.72 11.83 -10.26
N VAL A 118 1.27 12.40 -11.34
CA VAL A 118 0.59 12.52 -12.65
C VAL A 118 0.20 11.15 -13.21
N TYR A 119 1.02 10.11 -13.00
CA TYR A 119 0.66 8.73 -13.35
C TYR A 119 -0.52 8.23 -12.52
N TYR A 120 -0.57 8.55 -11.23
CA TYR A 120 -1.71 8.21 -10.37
C TYR A 120 -3.01 8.90 -10.84
N GLN A 121 -2.93 10.13 -11.35
CA GLN A 121 -4.09 10.85 -11.89
C GLN A 121 -4.75 10.13 -13.07
N VAL A 122 -3.98 9.39 -13.88
CA VAL A 122 -4.51 8.54 -14.96
C VAL A 122 -5.60 7.60 -14.40
N PHE A 123 -5.35 6.97 -13.26
CA PHE A 123 -6.30 6.03 -12.63
C PHE A 123 -7.40 6.74 -11.84
N MET A 124 -7.18 7.96 -11.36
CA MET A 124 -8.22 8.78 -10.73
C MET A 124 -9.37 9.16 -11.70
N THR A 125 -9.14 9.08 -13.01
CA THR A 125 -10.19 9.25 -14.03
C THR A 125 -11.16 8.07 -14.08
N ARG A 126 -10.73 6.86 -13.67
CA ARG A 126 -11.45 5.58 -13.80
C ARG A 126 -12.42 5.29 -12.65
N ARG A 127 -13.24 6.26 -12.27
CA ARG A 127 -14.10 6.19 -11.07
C ARG A 127 -15.23 5.16 -11.12
N ASP A 128 -15.53 4.69 -12.31
CA ASP A 128 -16.51 3.64 -12.57
C ASP A 128 -15.98 2.24 -12.18
N THR A 129 -14.66 2.07 -12.21
CA THR A 129 -13.97 0.78 -12.04
C THR A 129 -13.05 0.78 -10.83
N LEU A 130 -12.44 1.93 -10.50
CA LEU A 130 -11.46 2.11 -9.45
C LEU A 130 -11.89 3.13 -8.39
N LYS A 131 -11.58 2.81 -7.13
CA LYS A 131 -11.57 3.75 -6.00
C LYS A 131 -10.13 3.97 -5.57
N CYS A 132 -9.64 5.18 -5.82
CA CYS A 132 -8.25 5.57 -5.58
C CYS A 132 -8.04 5.98 -4.10
N VAL A 133 -7.07 5.35 -3.42
CA VAL A 133 -6.70 5.65 -2.02
C VAL A 133 -5.24 6.14 -1.98
N HIS A 134 -5.03 7.36 -1.46
CA HIS A 134 -3.73 8.03 -1.52
C HIS A 134 -2.97 7.97 -0.18
N GLU A 135 -1.87 7.22 -0.17
CA GLU A 135 -0.92 7.02 0.95
C GLU A 135 -1.58 6.72 2.31
N PRO A 136 -2.44 5.70 2.41
CA PRO A 136 -3.10 5.34 3.65
C PRO A 136 -2.12 4.88 4.74
N PHE A 137 -1.01 4.20 4.41
CA PHE A 137 -0.06 3.69 5.40
C PHE A 137 0.75 4.81 6.08
N GLY A 138 0.87 5.97 5.42
CA GLY A 138 1.46 7.17 6.00
C GLY A 138 0.72 7.67 7.26
N ASP A 139 -0.58 7.36 7.38
CA ASP A 139 -1.39 7.75 8.56
C ASP A 139 -0.81 7.15 9.85
N ALA A 140 -0.61 5.83 9.86
CA ALA A 140 -0.03 5.13 11.01
C ALA A 140 1.46 5.40 11.14
N PHE A 141 2.19 5.45 10.01
CA PHE A 141 3.64 5.60 9.98
C PHE A 141 4.14 6.92 10.61
N TYR A 142 3.46 8.04 10.35
CA TYR A 142 3.86 9.36 10.87
C TYR A 142 3.14 9.78 12.15
N TYR A 143 1.84 9.50 12.25
CA TYR A 143 0.98 10.16 13.25
C TYR A 143 0.47 9.20 14.33
N GLY A 144 0.33 7.92 14.00
CA GLY A 144 -0.29 6.92 14.86
C GLY A 144 0.48 6.58 16.14
N PRO A 145 -0.15 5.77 17.02
CA PRO A 145 0.53 5.24 18.21
C PRO A 145 1.60 4.19 17.85
N GLU A 146 1.54 3.61 16.65
CA GLU A 146 2.50 2.63 16.09
C GLU A 146 3.47 3.26 15.08
N ARG A 147 3.62 4.59 15.10
CA ARG A 147 4.51 5.33 14.20
C ARG A 147 5.93 4.77 14.24
N MET A 148 6.58 4.79 13.08
CA MET A 148 7.98 4.38 12.93
C MET A 148 8.88 5.53 12.49
N SER A 149 8.30 6.65 12.02
CA SER A 149 9.07 7.85 11.74
C SER A 149 9.39 8.64 13.01
N ARG A 150 10.61 9.18 13.08
CA ARG A 150 10.95 10.26 14.04
C ARG A 150 10.30 11.60 13.68
N ARG A 151 9.78 11.74 12.46
CA ARG A 151 9.04 12.92 12.05
C ARG A 151 7.80 13.07 12.94
N TYR A 152 7.61 14.26 13.49
CA TYR A 152 6.55 14.58 14.46
C TYR A 152 6.63 13.82 15.80
N GLU A 153 7.73 13.12 16.13
CA GLU A 153 7.87 12.39 17.40
C GLU A 153 7.67 13.31 18.62
N ASN A 154 8.22 14.52 18.54
CA ASN A 154 8.13 15.55 19.58
C ASN A 154 7.04 16.62 19.29
N ASP A 155 6.16 16.39 18.31
CA ASP A 155 5.10 17.33 17.92
C ASP A 155 3.72 16.65 17.98
N GLU A 156 3.26 16.38 19.20
CA GLU A 156 1.94 15.80 19.44
C GLU A 156 0.80 16.65 18.86
N LYS A 157 0.97 17.99 18.85
CA LYS A 157 -0.03 18.90 18.33
C LYS A 157 -0.22 18.70 16.82
N ALA A 158 0.86 18.58 16.05
CA ALA A 158 0.79 18.27 14.62
C ALA A 158 0.13 16.90 14.39
N ARG A 159 0.45 15.88 15.20
CA ARG A 159 -0.19 14.55 15.08
C ARG A 159 -1.69 14.59 15.35
N ILE A 160 -2.14 15.33 16.36
CA ILE A 160 -3.58 15.49 16.64
C ILE A 160 -4.25 16.28 15.51
N ALA A 161 -3.62 17.37 15.06
CA ALA A 161 -4.15 18.23 14.01
C ALA A 161 -4.26 17.53 12.64
N SER A 162 -3.44 16.49 12.39
CA SER A 162 -3.54 15.69 11.17
C SER A 162 -4.83 14.85 11.10
N GLY A 163 -5.48 14.59 12.24
CA GLY A 163 -6.65 13.71 12.34
C GLY A 163 -6.31 12.22 12.38
N PHE A 164 -5.02 11.86 12.32
CA PHE A 164 -4.54 10.47 12.24
C PHE A 164 -3.77 10.01 13.47
N SER A 165 -3.79 10.78 14.58
CA SER A 165 -3.07 10.44 15.81
C SER A 165 -3.42 9.08 16.42
N ASN A 166 -4.60 8.55 16.09
CA ASN A 166 -5.10 7.25 16.55
C ASN A 166 -5.07 6.17 15.46
N SER A 167 -4.57 6.47 14.26
CA SER A 167 -4.52 5.51 13.16
C SER A 167 -3.46 4.43 13.42
N THR A 168 -3.88 3.17 13.39
CA THR A 168 -3.00 1.98 13.41
C THR A 168 -3.01 1.28 12.06
N TYR A 169 -2.05 0.40 11.80
CA TYR A 169 -2.07 -0.40 10.57
C TYR A 169 -3.36 -1.24 10.47
N ARG A 170 -3.84 -1.80 11.59
CA ARG A 170 -5.15 -2.48 11.61
C ARG A 170 -6.29 -1.59 11.14
N THR A 171 -6.41 -0.36 11.68
CA THR A 171 -7.51 0.54 11.27
C THR A 171 -7.45 0.90 9.78
N ILE A 172 -6.24 0.93 9.20
CA ILE A 172 -6.04 1.15 7.77
C ILE A 172 -6.52 -0.07 6.98
N PHE A 173 -6.09 -1.29 7.33
CA PHE A 173 -6.56 -2.50 6.66
C PHE A 173 -8.06 -2.71 6.81
N ASP A 174 -8.65 -2.47 7.98
CA ASP A 174 -10.09 -2.53 8.20
C ASP A 174 -10.85 -1.52 7.31
N ARG A 175 -10.28 -0.31 7.11
CA ARG A 175 -10.82 0.68 6.17
C ARG A 175 -10.74 0.17 4.74
N LEU A 176 -9.59 -0.37 4.32
CA LEU A 176 -9.39 -0.88 2.96
C LEU A 176 -10.34 -2.06 2.67
N ASP A 177 -10.47 -3.02 3.58
CA ASP A 177 -11.39 -4.16 3.44
C ASP A 177 -12.85 -3.68 3.32
N ARG A 178 -13.26 -2.69 4.13
CA ARG A 178 -14.59 -2.08 4.01
C ARG A 178 -14.78 -1.40 2.66
N GLU A 179 -13.85 -0.54 2.24
CA GLU A 179 -13.98 0.22 1.00
C GLU A 179 -13.93 -0.68 -0.24
N ALA A 180 -13.15 -1.75 -0.21
CA ALA A 180 -13.13 -2.76 -1.27
C ALA A 180 -14.47 -3.50 -1.42
N SER A 181 -15.28 -3.56 -0.35
CA SER A 181 -16.61 -4.18 -0.38
C SER A 181 -17.71 -3.28 -0.97
N GLU A 182 -17.42 -2.00 -1.23
CA GLU A 182 -18.40 -0.99 -1.69
C GLU A 182 -18.60 -0.95 -3.22
N GLY A 183 -17.87 -1.76 -3.99
CA GLY A 183 -18.10 -1.93 -5.42
C GLY A 183 -16.83 -1.78 -6.26
N PRO A 184 -16.28 -0.56 -6.42
CA PRO A 184 -15.07 -0.36 -7.21
C PRO A 184 -13.85 -1.00 -6.55
N ARG A 185 -12.95 -1.55 -7.38
CA ARG A 185 -11.69 -2.11 -6.92
C ARG A 185 -10.79 -1.00 -6.38
N LEU A 186 -10.05 -1.26 -5.31
CA LEU A 186 -9.15 -0.24 -4.77
C LEU A 186 -7.88 -0.11 -5.61
N PHE A 187 -7.48 1.12 -5.89
CA PHE A 187 -6.17 1.49 -6.41
C PHE A 187 -5.45 2.32 -5.34
N ILE A 188 -4.53 1.68 -4.63
CA ILE A 188 -3.79 2.24 -3.52
C ILE A 188 -2.46 2.75 -4.05
N LYS A 189 -2.20 4.05 -3.93
CA LYS A 189 -0.85 4.59 -4.11
C LYS A 189 -0.22 4.71 -2.74
N ASP A 190 0.92 4.08 -2.53
CA ASP A 190 1.65 4.25 -1.27
C ASP A 190 3.19 4.27 -1.45
N MET A 191 3.92 4.44 -0.35
CA MET A 191 5.38 4.35 -0.28
C MET A 191 5.75 3.05 0.45
N VAL A 192 6.60 2.20 -0.14
CA VAL A 192 7.02 0.93 0.51
C VAL A 192 7.66 1.21 1.86
N TYR A 193 8.40 2.31 1.95
CA TYR A 193 9.05 2.78 3.17
C TYR A 193 8.09 2.85 4.38
N TYR A 194 6.79 3.10 4.18
CA TYR A 194 5.84 3.12 5.29
C TYR A 194 5.55 1.73 5.88
N LEU A 195 6.02 0.65 5.25
CA LEU A 195 5.86 -0.72 5.74
C LEU A 195 7.15 -1.24 6.39
N PHE A 196 8.22 -0.45 6.41
CA PHE A 196 9.52 -0.87 6.92
C PHE A 196 9.80 -0.26 8.29
N PRO A 197 10.52 -0.99 9.17
CA PRO A 197 11.05 -0.41 10.38
C PRO A 197 12.09 0.67 10.05
N GLU A 198 12.39 1.54 11.01
CA GLU A 198 13.42 2.57 10.85
C GLU A 198 14.79 1.94 10.51
N ASP A 199 15.52 2.58 9.58
CA ASP A 199 16.90 2.34 9.13
C ASP A 199 17.59 1.10 9.72
N GLY A 200 17.48 -0.03 9.01
CA GLY A 200 18.25 -1.25 9.28
C GLY A 200 17.82 -2.03 10.53
N GLN A 201 16.78 -1.61 11.25
CA GLN A 201 16.24 -2.39 12.36
C GLN A 201 15.58 -3.68 11.85
N PRO A 202 15.61 -4.78 12.64
CA PRO A 202 14.88 -5.99 12.32
C PRO A 202 13.37 -5.71 12.22
N ALA A 203 12.72 -6.28 11.21
CA ALA A 203 11.28 -6.19 11.06
C ALA A 203 10.57 -7.06 12.12
N SER A 204 9.54 -6.48 12.74
CA SER A 204 8.58 -7.17 13.60
C SER A 204 7.18 -6.70 13.21
N ILE A 205 6.21 -7.60 13.26
CA ILE A 205 4.81 -7.27 13.00
C ILE A 205 4.33 -6.27 14.03
N VAL A 206 3.73 -5.16 13.57
CA VAL A 206 3.20 -4.11 14.46
C VAL A 206 2.15 -4.68 15.42
N PRO A 207 2.06 -4.15 16.67
CA PRO A 207 1.19 -4.70 17.71
C PRO A 207 -0.25 -4.92 17.26
N SER A 208 -0.83 -3.98 16.50
CA SER A 208 -2.21 -4.07 16.03
C SER A 208 -2.44 -5.23 15.05
N LEU A 209 -1.41 -5.71 14.35
CA LEU A 209 -1.52 -6.79 13.36
C LEU A 209 -1.08 -8.16 13.89
N GLN A 210 -0.57 -8.26 15.12
CA GLN A 210 -0.14 -9.53 15.69
C GLN A 210 -1.32 -10.51 15.87
N GLN A 211 -1.10 -11.76 15.50
CA GLN A 211 -2.10 -12.83 15.63
C GLN A 211 -1.87 -13.68 16.88
N VAL A 212 -2.95 -14.19 17.48
CA VAL A 212 -2.87 -15.17 18.56
C VAL A 212 -2.60 -16.56 17.97
N ARG A 213 -1.52 -17.21 18.38
CA ARG A 213 -1.33 -18.66 18.23
C ARG A 213 -2.46 -19.37 18.96
N ARG A 214 -3.43 -19.91 18.21
CA ARG A 214 -4.41 -20.86 18.75
C ARG A 214 -3.67 -22.17 19.04
N GLY A 215 -3.30 -22.41 20.29
CA GLY A 215 -2.82 -23.72 20.72
C GLY A 215 -3.91 -24.78 20.52
N ILE A 216 -3.62 -25.81 19.73
CA ILE A 216 -4.38 -27.07 19.77
C ILE A 216 -3.95 -27.74 21.07
N GLY A 217 -4.69 -27.51 22.15
CA GLY A 217 -4.50 -28.22 23.41
C GLY A 217 -5.01 -29.65 23.26
N THR A 218 -4.12 -30.59 22.97
CA THR A 218 -4.28 -31.98 23.37
C THR A 218 -3.30 -32.27 24.48
N ASP A 219 -3.63 -31.83 25.70
CA ASP A 219 -3.01 -32.40 26.89
C ASP A 219 -4.11 -32.89 27.81
N ALA A 220 -4.09 -34.22 27.96
CA ALA A 220 -4.91 -34.99 28.84
C ALA A 220 -4.75 -34.54 30.29
N ALA A 221 -5.80 -34.76 31.06
CA ALA A 221 -5.81 -34.63 32.50
C ALA A 221 -4.62 -35.38 33.14
N ASP A 222 -3.86 -34.69 33.97
CA ASP A 222 -3.37 -35.27 35.21
C ASP A 222 -3.21 -34.19 36.28
N GLY A 223 -3.84 -34.45 37.44
CA GLY A 223 -3.82 -33.57 38.60
C GLY A 223 -2.53 -33.71 39.40
N GLY A 224 -2.04 -32.60 39.96
CA GLY A 224 -0.94 -32.66 40.92
C GLY A 224 -0.42 -31.29 41.39
N HIS A 225 -0.86 -30.90 42.59
CA HIS A 225 -0.18 -30.04 43.58
C HIS A 225 0.27 -28.61 43.23
N LEU A 226 -0.36 -27.66 43.93
CA LEU A 226 0.07 -26.28 44.12
C LEU A 226 1.34 -26.22 44.99
N GLY A 227 2.47 -25.79 44.42
CA GLY A 227 3.70 -25.45 45.12
C GLY A 227 4.16 -24.03 44.75
N ASN A 228 4.18 -23.14 45.73
CA ASN A 228 4.65 -21.76 45.63
C ASN A 228 6.14 -21.71 45.23
N GLY A 229 6.44 -21.17 44.06
CA GLY A 229 7.79 -20.86 43.59
C GLY A 229 7.77 -19.64 42.68
N VAL A 230 8.39 -18.55 43.15
CA VAL A 230 8.48 -17.26 42.46
C VAL A 230 9.47 -17.37 41.30
N THR A 231 8.95 -17.49 40.08
CA THR A 231 9.60 -17.06 38.85
C THR A 231 8.53 -16.41 37.97
N ALA A 232 8.53 -15.08 37.90
CA ALA A 232 7.69 -14.32 37.00
C ALA A 232 8.21 -14.48 35.55
N THR A 233 7.94 -15.63 34.93
CA THR A 233 7.86 -15.72 33.47
C THR A 233 6.49 -15.23 33.05
N SER A 234 6.45 -14.08 32.37
CA SER A 234 5.23 -13.42 31.91
C SER A 234 4.34 -14.36 31.09
N PRO A 235 3.02 -14.42 31.34
CA PRO A 235 2.10 -15.35 30.67
C PRO A 235 1.64 -14.87 29.27
N HIS A 236 2.44 -14.13 28.49
CA HIS A 236 1.99 -13.46 27.26
C HIS A 236 2.94 -13.65 26.05
N SER A 237 3.21 -14.88 25.60
CA SER A 237 3.91 -15.10 24.32
C SER A 237 3.13 -16.00 23.35
N ASN A 238 1.81 -15.90 23.34
CA ASN A 238 0.97 -16.52 22.30
C ASN A 238 0.83 -15.63 21.06
N TRP A 239 1.60 -14.56 20.91
CA TRP A 239 1.51 -13.67 19.75
C TRP A 239 2.55 -14.02 18.70
N ILE A 240 2.13 -14.08 17.43
CA ILE A 240 3.06 -14.13 16.29
C ILE A 240 3.51 -12.69 16.03
N SER A 241 4.69 -12.33 16.54
CA SER A 241 5.32 -11.02 16.32
C SER A 241 6.38 -11.05 15.22
N GLU A 242 6.89 -12.23 14.85
CA GLU A 242 7.96 -12.39 13.88
C GLU A 242 7.53 -13.30 12.72
N GLU A 243 7.74 -12.83 11.50
CA GLU A 243 7.68 -13.60 10.27
C GLU A 243 9.09 -13.63 9.67
N PRO A 244 9.89 -14.68 9.92
CA PRO A 244 11.26 -14.74 9.42
C PRO A 244 11.29 -14.53 7.90
N ALA A 245 12.22 -13.69 7.44
CA ALA A 245 12.39 -13.21 6.06
C ALA A 245 11.39 -12.16 5.54
N ASN A 246 10.28 -11.87 6.22
CA ASN A 246 9.43 -10.73 5.88
C ASN A 246 10.15 -9.42 6.30
N PRO A 247 10.52 -8.53 5.36
CA PRO A 247 11.24 -7.31 5.68
C PRO A 247 10.33 -6.19 6.19
N THR A 248 9.01 -6.44 6.28
CA THR A 248 8.00 -5.44 6.60
C THR A 248 7.37 -5.67 7.97
N VAL A 249 6.67 -4.66 8.48
CA VAL A 249 5.88 -4.74 9.72
C VAL A 249 4.46 -5.26 9.50
N VAL A 250 4.14 -5.70 8.28
CA VAL A 250 2.82 -6.19 7.88
C VAL A 250 2.89 -7.70 7.61
N PRO A 251 1.97 -8.51 8.15
CA PRO A 251 1.95 -9.95 7.90
C PRO A 251 1.81 -10.31 6.41
N THR A 252 2.48 -11.39 6.02
CA THR A 252 2.41 -11.96 4.65
C THR A 252 0.96 -12.18 4.21
N GLU A 253 0.09 -12.65 5.13
CA GLU A 253 -1.33 -12.89 4.87
C GLU A 253 -2.09 -11.63 4.42
N LEU A 254 -1.73 -10.45 4.93
CA LEU A 254 -2.35 -9.20 4.51
C LEU A 254 -1.76 -8.70 3.20
N LEU A 255 -0.45 -8.89 3.00
CA LEU A 255 0.21 -8.57 1.74
C LEU A 255 -0.33 -9.41 0.58
N SER A 256 -0.68 -10.68 0.80
CA SER A 256 -1.24 -11.56 -0.24
C SER A 256 -2.64 -11.15 -0.72
N LYS A 257 -3.29 -10.19 -0.06
CA LYS A 257 -4.55 -9.58 -0.52
C LYS A 257 -4.32 -8.44 -1.53
N LEU A 258 -3.08 -8.13 -1.88
CA LEU A 258 -2.74 -7.02 -2.76
C LEU A 258 -2.14 -7.53 -4.06
N HIS A 259 -2.49 -6.88 -5.16
CA HIS A 259 -1.79 -6.97 -6.43
C HIS A 259 -0.74 -5.86 -6.46
N PHE A 260 0.53 -6.20 -6.63
CA PHE A 260 1.63 -5.23 -6.53
C PHE A 260 2.09 -4.73 -7.89
N ALA A 261 2.29 -3.41 -7.99
CA ALA A 261 3.02 -2.79 -9.07
C ALA A 261 3.98 -1.72 -8.54
N PHE A 262 5.08 -1.51 -9.25
CA PHE A 262 6.16 -0.62 -8.82
C PHE A 262 6.36 0.49 -9.83
N LEU A 263 6.54 1.72 -9.35
CA LEU A 263 6.87 2.87 -10.17
C LEU A 263 8.24 3.39 -9.74
N ILE A 264 9.23 3.26 -10.61
CA ILE A 264 10.61 3.66 -10.33
C ILE A 264 11.00 4.92 -11.10
N ARG A 265 11.98 5.64 -10.55
CA ARG A 265 12.50 6.86 -11.16
C ARG A 265 13.98 6.99 -10.90
N ASP A 266 14.70 7.53 -11.87
CA ASP A 266 16.12 7.84 -11.74
C ASP A 266 16.37 8.81 -10.55
N PRO A 267 17.24 8.42 -9.59
CA PRO A 267 17.61 9.22 -8.43
C PRO A 267 18.05 10.66 -8.74
N HIS A 268 18.66 10.90 -9.91
CA HIS A 268 19.07 12.24 -10.33
C HIS A 268 17.92 13.24 -10.41
N TYR A 269 16.67 12.77 -10.53
CA TYR A 269 15.49 13.62 -10.55
C TYR A 269 14.67 13.52 -9.27
N SER A 270 14.51 12.33 -8.70
CA SER A 270 13.67 12.13 -7.51
C SER A 270 14.27 12.73 -6.23
N ILE A 271 15.57 12.57 -6.00
CA ILE A 271 16.25 13.03 -4.78
C ILE A 271 16.34 14.54 -4.68
N PRO A 272 16.80 15.31 -5.69
CA PRO A 272 16.79 16.77 -5.59
C PRO A 272 15.37 17.33 -5.49
N SER A 273 14.37 16.64 -6.07
CA SER A 273 12.97 17.00 -5.90
C SER A 273 12.51 16.84 -4.46
N PHE A 274 12.84 15.71 -3.82
CA PHE A 274 12.52 15.49 -2.42
C PHE A 274 13.30 16.44 -1.50
N TYR A 275 14.60 16.62 -1.71
CA TYR A 275 15.43 17.57 -0.97
C TYR A 275 14.85 19.00 -1.02
N ARG A 276 14.30 19.42 -2.17
CA ARG A 276 13.63 20.72 -2.28
C ARG A 276 12.45 20.88 -1.34
N CYS A 277 11.72 19.80 -1.05
CA CYS A 277 10.60 19.79 -0.10
C CYS A 277 11.04 19.89 1.37
N THR A 278 12.34 19.76 1.65
CA THR A 278 12.89 19.78 3.01
C THR A 278 13.67 21.06 3.33
N ILE A 279 13.60 22.07 2.47
CA ILE A 279 14.33 23.34 2.62
C ILE A 279 13.41 24.55 2.38
N PRO A 280 13.79 25.76 2.87
CA PRO A 280 13.02 26.97 2.60
C PRO A 280 12.86 27.31 1.12
N PRO A 281 11.71 27.88 0.71
CA PRO A 281 10.53 28.18 1.54
C PRO A 281 9.55 27.01 1.69
N LEU A 282 9.80 25.87 1.02
CA LEU A 282 8.83 24.79 0.88
C LEU A 282 8.68 23.96 2.16
N ASP A 283 9.75 23.85 2.95
CA ASP A 283 9.76 23.24 4.29
C ASP A 283 8.64 23.75 5.23
N LYS A 284 8.28 25.03 5.14
CA LYS A 284 7.18 25.62 5.92
C LYS A 284 5.82 25.10 5.52
N LEU A 285 5.63 24.79 4.24
CA LEU A 285 4.39 24.26 3.71
C LEU A 285 4.29 22.75 3.94
N THR A 286 5.39 22.03 3.71
CA THR A 286 5.46 20.58 3.86
C THR A 286 5.50 20.15 5.33
N GLY A 287 6.05 20.99 6.21
CA GLY A 287 6.39 20.63 7.59
C GLY A 287 7.62 19.74 7.69
N PHE A 288 8.39 19.62 6.60
CA PHE A 288 9.59 18.78 6.52
C PHE A 288 10.81 19.69 6.62
N TYR A 289 11.44 19.75 7.78
CA TYR A 289 12.60 20.63 8.01
C TYR A 289 13.95 19.92 7.89
N GLU A 290 13.91 18.59 7.73
CA GLU A 290 15.09 17.74 7.63
C GLU A 290 14.91 16.74 6.49
N PHE A 291 16.01 16.52 5.77
CA PHE A 291 16.13 15.51 4.72
C PHE A 291 16.52 14.18 5.34
N TYR A 292 15.56 13.26 5.43
CA TYR A 292 15.80 11.88 5.81
C TYR A 292 15.94 11.05 4.55
N GLU A 293 17.15 10.60 4.26
CA GLU A 293 17.44 9.89 3.02
C GLU A 293 16.67 8.58 2.91
N SER A 294 16.44 7.88 4.02
CA SER A 294 15.64 6.66 4.05
C SER A 294 14.18 6.88 3.62
N GLU A 295 13.63 8.09 3.81
CA GLU A 295 12.31 8.43 3.26
C GLU A 295 12.29 8.55 1.73
N ALA A 296 13.46 8.51 1.06
CA ALA A 296 13.50 8.23 -0.36
C ALA A 296 12.96 6.81 -0.58
N GLY A 297 13.59 5.78 0.02
CA GLY A 297 13.10 4.39 0.14
C GLY A 297 13.74 3.32 -0.79
N TYR A 298 14.84 3.66 -1.51
CA TYR A 298 15.39 2.91 -2.68
C TYR A 298 15.72 1.46 -2.35
N GLU A 299 16.34 1.28 -1.19
CA GLU A 299 16.65 -0.01 -0.63
C GLU A 299 15.38 -0.80 -0.28
N GLU A 300 14.39 -0.14 0.33
CA GLU A 300 13.14 -0.75 0.81
C GLU A 300 12.30 -1.30 -0.35
N VAL A 301 12.18 -0.54 -1.45
CA VAL A 301 11.48 -1.03 -2.65
C VAL A 301 12.14 -2.29 -3.20
N ARG A 302 13.48 -2.30 -3.31
CA ARG A 302 14.20 -3.48 -3.78
C ARG A 302 14.01 -4.68 -2.85
N ARG A 303 14.21 -4.49 -1.54
CA ARG A 303 14.05 -5.55 -0.53
C ARG A 303 12.64 -6.12 -0.52
N PHE A 304 11.64 -5.25 -0.65
CA PHE A 304 10.24 -5.67 -0.73
C PHE A 304 9.96 -6.42 -2.02
N PHE A 305 10.44 -5.93 -3.16
CA PHE A 305 10.32 -6.61 -4.44
C PHE A 305 10.92 -8.02 -4.43
N ASP A 306 12.15 -8.16 -3.93
CA ASP A 306 12.84 -9.45 -3.82
C ASP A 306 12.06 -10.39 -2.90
N TYR A 307 11.61 -9.91 -1.74
CA TYR A 307 10.78 -10.69 -0.83
C TYR A 307 9.47 -11.18 -1.49
N LEU A 308 8.72 -10.30 -2.17
CA LEU A 308 7.47 -10.69 -2.85
C LEU A 308 7.70 -11.72 -3.96
N ARG A 309 8.86 -11.66 -4.64
CA ARG A 309 9.26 -12.68 -5.63
C ARG A 309 9.62 -14.01 -4.97
N ASP A 310 10.35 -13.97 -3.87
CA ASP A 310 10.75 -15.17 -3.12
C ASP A 310 9.53 -15.96 -2.59
N ILE A 311 8.46 -15.26 -2.21
CA ILE A 311 7.19 -15.87 -1.79
C ILE A 311 6.17 -16.03 -2.93
N ALA A 312 6.58 -15.78 -4.18
CA ALA A 312 5.76 -15.92 -5.40
C ALA A 312 4.45 -15.10 -5.44
N LEU A 313 4.40 -13.96 -4.73
CA LEU A 313 3.32 -12.97 -4.89
C LEU A 313 3.52 -12.10 -6.14
N VAL A 314 4.76 -11.97 -6.64
CA VAL A 314 5.11 -11.23 -7.85
C VAL A 314 6.01 -12.09 -8.75
N GLY A 315 5.72 -12.13 -10.05
CA GLY A 315 6.44 -12.92 -11.03
C GLY A 315 6.05 -14.40 -11.06
N PRO A 316 6.77 -15.25 -11.81
CA PRO A 316 8.07 -14.98 -12.43
C PRO A 316 8.00 -14.25 -13.77
N HIS A 317 6.82 -14.14 -14.37
CA HIS A 317 6.65 -13.58 -15.72
C HIS A 317 6.68 -12.05 -15.71
N PHE A 318 7.34 -11.46 -16.71
CA PHE A 318 7.44 -10.01 -16.88
C PHE A 318 6.18 -9.46 -17.53
N ALA A 319 5.78 -8.25 -17.14
CA ALA A 319 4.72 -7.49 -17.78
C ALA A 319 5.16 -6.90 -19.16
N ASN A 320 5.72 -7.72 -20.06
CA ASN A 320 6.25 -7.30 -21.36
C ASN A 320 5.39 -7.81 -22.52
N GLY A 321 5.23 -6.97 -23.55
CA GLY A 321 4.55 -7.31 -24.81
C GLY A 321 3.06 -7.64 -24.68
N LYS A 322 2.33 -7.54 -25.80
CA LYS A 322 1.02 -8.21 -25.92
C LYS A 322 1.29 -9.69 -26.05
N SER A 323 0.76 -10.51 -25.13
CA SER A 323 0.72 -11.96 -25.32
C SER A 323 -0.25 -12.27 -26.48
N VAL A 324 0.17 -11.98 -27.71
CA VAL A 324 -0.45 -12.55 -28.91
C VAL A 324 0.07 -13.98 -28.96
N GLY A 325 -0.85 -14.93 -28.85
CA GLY A 325 -0.57 -16.32 -28.52
C GLY A 325 0.57 -16.99 -29.31
N ASN A 326 1.12 -18.02 -28.66
CA ASN A 326 2.08 -19.00 -29.17
C ASN A 326 3.46 -18.47 -29.59
N GLY A 327 4.39 -18.61 -28.64
CA GLY A 327 5.71 -19.21 -28.85
C GLY A 327 6.68 -18.48 -29.76
N THR A 328 7.71 -17.88 -29.15
CA THR A 328 9.11 -18.12 -29.54
C THR A 328 10.05 -17.57 -28.46
N SER A 329 11.11 -18.32 -28.23
CA SER A 329 12.00 -18.29 -27.07
C SER A 329 12.92 -17.08 -26.99
N GLY A 330 13.24 -16.69 -25.75
CA GLY A 330 14.23 -15.69 -25.38
C GLY A 330 14.93 -15.96 -24.05
N ILE A 331 15.67 -17.08 -24.00
CA ILE A 331 16.94 -17.34 -23.27
C ILE A 331 16.95 -17.31 -21.71
N ASN A 332 17.10 -18.53 -21.17
CA ASN A 332 17.76 -18.94 -19.91
C ASN A 332 17.11 -18.59 -18.56
N GLY A 333 16.00 -19.27 -18.27
CA GLY A 333 15.65 -19.74 -16.92
C GLY A 333 15.27 -21.23 -17.03
N ASN A 334 15.65 -22.04 -16.05
CA ASN A 334 15.46 -23.49 -16.06
C ASN A 334 13.97 -23.86 -15.91
N ASP A 335 13.21 -23.80 -17.00
CA ASP A 335 11.79 -24.16 -17.06
C ASP A 335 11.62 -25.68 -17.19
N THR A 336 11.65 -26.37 -16.04
CA THR A 336 11.01 -27.67 -15.90
C THR A 336 9.76 -27.53 -15.06
N ALA A 337 8.73 -26.89 -15.62
CA ALA A 337 7.35 -27.05 -15.19
C ALA A 337 6.43 -26.98 -16.40
N SER A 338 5.90 -28.15 -16.76
CA SER A 338 4.99 -28.39 -17.86
C SER A 338 3.85 -27.37 -17.94
N SER A 339 3.77 -26.74 -19.11
CA SER A 339 2.67 -25.91 -19.59
C SER A 339 1.35 -26.68 -19.60
N SER A 340 0.61 -26.63 -18.50
CA SER A 340 -0.85 -26.87 -18.46
C SER A 340 -1.51 -26.46 -17.15
N HIS A 341 -0.79 -25.89 -16.17
CA HIS A 341 -1.32 -25.42 -14.88
C HIS A 341 -0.86 -24.01 -14.46
N ALA A 342 -0.36 -23.18 -15.38
CA ALA A 342 0.03 -21.79 -15.09
C ALA A 342 -1.21 -20.86 -15.01
N HIS A 343 -2.03 -21.09 -14.00
CA HIS A 343 -3.02 -20.14 -13.53
C HIS A 343 -2.56 -19.70 -12.13
N GLY A 344 -2.08 -18.47 -11.98
CA GLY A 344 -2.15 -17.81 -10.66
C GLY A 344 -0.89 -17.18 -10.03
N SER A 345 0.01 -16.54 -10.77
CA SER A 345 0.92 -15.57 -10.13
C SER A 345 0.89 -14.24 -10.86
N ALA A 346 0.85 -13.13 -10.12
CA ALA A 346 0.80 -11.79 -10.69
C ALA A 346 2.09 -11.51 -11.50
N GLU A 347 1.99 -10.78 -12.61
CA GLU A 347 3.16 -10.43 -13.40
C GLU A 347 4.11 -9.49 -12.61
N ILE A 348 5.39 -9.48 -12.99
CA ILE A 348 6.33 -8.43 -12.59
C ILE A 348 5.95 -7.14 -13.33
N CYS A 349 5.25 -6.25 -12.63
CA CYS A 349 4.81 -4.95 -13.14
C CYS A 349 5.68 -3.82 -12.55
N VAL A 350 6.72 -3.41 -13.27
CA VAL A 350 7.59 -2.28 -12.89
C VAL A 350 7.55 -1.22 -13.99
N VAL A 351 7.09 -0.02 -13.68
CA VAL A 351 7.07 1.13 -14.60
C VAL A 351 8.27 2.01 -14.31
N ASP A 352 9.14 2.22 -15.30
CA ASP A 352 10.17 3.26 -15.22
C ASP A 352 9.61 4.61 -15.68
N ALA A 353 9.90 5.65 -14.91
CA ALA A 353 9.43 7.00 -15.17
C ALA A 353 9.89 7.58 -16.52
N ASP A 354 11.12 7.28 -16.95
CA ASP A 354 11.61 7.77 -18.22
C ASP A 354 10.91 7.06 -19.38
N ASP A 355 10.73 5.74 -19.27
CA ASP A 355 10.02 4.94 -20.27
C ASP A 355 8.54 5.40 -20.38
N LEU A 356 7.88 5.68 -19.25
CA LEU A 356 6.53 6.25 -19.21
C LEU A 356 6.45 7.62 -19.88
N LEU A 357 7.41 8.52 -19.62
CA LEU A 357 7.40 9.86 -20.20
C LEU A 357 7.71 9.82 -21.70
N ASP A 358 8.46 8.84 -22.19
CA ASP A 358 8.71 8.63 -23.63
C ASP A 358 7.48 8.05 -24.35
N ASN A 359 6.81 7.05 -23.77
CA ASN A 359 5.66 6.39 -24.37
C ASN A 359 4.52 6.17 -23.35
N PRO A 360 3.78 7.23 -22.96
CA PRO A 360 2.76 7.11 -21.92
C PRO A 360 1.61 6.20 -22.34
N ALA A 361 1.17 6.25 -23.60
CA ALA A 361 0.09 5.40 -24.08
C ALA A 361 0.45 3.90 -24.02
N GLY A 362 1.62 3.52 -24.55
CA GLY A 362 2.04 2.11 -24.55
C GLY A 362 2.28 1.57 -23.13
N ILE A 363 2.95 2.35 -22.27
CA ILE A 363 3.23 1.94 -20.90
C ILE A 363 1.95 1.82 -20.07
N ILE A 364 1.01 2.76 -20.19
CA ILE A 364 -0.28 2.69 -19.47
C ILE A 364 -1.13 1.53 -20.01
N GLU A 365 -1.18 1.33 -21.33
CA GLU A 365 -1.88 0.18 -21.92
C GLU A 365 -1.35 -1.14 -21.34
N ARG A 366 -0.02 -1.32 -21.32
CA ARG A 366 0.59 -2.56 -20.80
C ARG A 366 0.44 -2.72 -19.29
N PHE A 367 0.47 -1.62 -18.54
CA PHE A 367 0.17 -1.64 -17.11
C PHE A 367 -1.26 -2.12 -16.88
N CYS A 368 -2.25 -1.51 -17.55
CA CYS A 368 -3.66 -1.87 -17.43
C CYS A 368 -3.88 -3.36 -17.75
N GLU A 369 -3.27 -3.87 -18.83
CA GLU A 369 -3.30 -5.31 -19.16
C GLU A 369 -2.77 -6.18 -18.02
N SER A 370 -1.65 -5.78 -17.40
CA SER A 370 -1.01 -6.51 -16.30
C SER A 370 -1.87 -6.60 -15.05
N VAL A 371 -2.47 -5.47 -14.67
CA VAL A 371 -3.27 -5.38 -13.45
C VAL A 371 -4.73 -5.79 -13.66
N GLY A 372 -5.15 -6.05 -14.90
CA GLY A 372 -6.53 -6.43 -15.24
C GLY A 372 -7.51 -5.27 -15.34
N GLU A 373 -7.03 -4.06 -15.65
CA GLU A 373 -7.84 -2.87 -15.92
C GLU A 373 -8.00 -2.63 -17.42
N GLU A 374 -9.08 -1.96 -17.82
CA GLU A 374 -9.29 -1.57 -19.21
C GLU A 374 -8.54 -0.27 -19.51
N TYR A 375 -7.69 -0.29 -20.54
CA TYR A 375 -7.09 0.93 -21.07
C TYR A 375 -8.05 1.66 -22.02
N THR A 376 -8.26 2.95 -21.77
CA THR A 376 -8.82 3.87 -22.77
C THR A 376 -7.90 5.07 -22.97
N PRO A 377 -7.71 5.56 -24.21
CA PRO A 377 -6.85 6.72 -24.45
C PRO A 377 -7.24 7.98 -23.65
N ASP A 378 -8.52 8.13 -23.32
CA ASP A 378 -9.04 9.24 -22.53
C ASP A 378 -8.47 9.27 -21.10
N MET A 379 -7.96 8.16 -20.57
CA MET A 379 -7.29 8.11 -19.26
C MET A 379 -6.10 9.06 -19.16
N LEU A 380 -5.48 9.41 -20.30
CA LEU A 380 -4.34 10.32 -20.36
C LEU A 380 -4.74 11.80 -20.35
N ASN A 381 -6.04 12.11 -20.24
CA ASN A 381 -6.57 13.47 -20.26
C ASN A 381 -7.61 13.67 -19.16
N TRP A 382 -7.36 14.66 -18.30
CA TRP A 382 -8.22 15.04 -17.19
C TRP A 382 -8.42 16.56 -17.16
N ASN A 383 -8.47 17.17 -18.34
CA ASN A 383 -8.69 18.60 -18.50
C ASN A 383 -10.17 18.97 -18.32
N ASN A 384 -10.77 18.60 -17.19
CA ASN A 384 -12.13 18.94 -16.83
C ASN A 384 -12.26 19.23 -15.32
N GLU A 385 -13.27 20.03 -14.96
CA GLU A 385 -13.46 20.50 -13.57
C GLU A 385 -13.62 19.36 -12.56
N LYS A 386 -14.30 18.27 -12.96
CA LYS A 386 -14.55 17.12 -12.09
C LYS A 386 -13.25 16.42 -11.73
N ASP A 387 -12.39 16.18 -12.69
CA ASP A 387 -11.10 15.52 -12.45
C ASP A 387 -10.15 16.39 -11.63
N GLN A 388 -10.11 17.69 -11.92
CA GLN A 388 -9.33 18.64 -11.16
C GLN A 388 -9.79 18.76 -9.70
N ALA A 389 -11.11 18.76 -9.46
CA ALA A 389 -11.66 18.80 -8.11
C ALA A 389 -11.28 17.56 -7.29
N VAL A 390 -11.36 16.37 -7.90
CA VAL A 390 -11.01 15.10 -7.24
C VAL A 390 -9.50 15.00 -6.99
N ALA A 391 -8.66 15.44 -7.94
CA ALA A 391 -7.22 15.53 -7.73
C ALA A 391 -6.86 16.44 -6.55
N LYS A 392 -7.51 17.61 -6.47
CA LYS A 392 -7.29 18.56 -5.37
C LYS A 392 -7.67 17.98 -4.00
N GLU A 393 -8.80 17.30 -3.90
CA GLU A 393 -9.23 16.65 -2.65
C GLU A 393 -8.26 15.52 -2.25
N ALA A 394 -7.85 14.66 -3.19
CA ALA A 394 -6.97 13.54 -2.89
C ALA A 394 -5.55 13.96 -2.44
N PHE A 395 -5.04 15.09 -2.93
CA PHE A 395 -3.68 15.53 -2.66
C PHE A 395 -3.56 16.54 -1.51
N GLU A 396 -4.67 16.99 -0.93
CA GLU A 396 -4.71 17.99 0.15
C GLU A 396 -3.88 17.59 1.37
N LYS A 397 -3.76 16.28 1.65
CA LYS A 397 -2.99 15.73 2.77
C LYS A 397 -1.50 16.12 2.76
N TRP A 398 -0.93 16.35 1.58
CA TRP A 398 0.51 16.56 1.41
C TRP A 398 0.80 17.87 0.67
N PRO A 399 0.57 19.03 1.32
CA PRO A 399 0.78 20.33 0.69
C PRO A 399 2.25 20.55 0.32
N GLY A 400 2.50 21.13 -0.86
CA GLY A 400 3.85 21.37 -1.39
C GLY A 400 4.51 20.16 -2.06
N PHE A 401 3.97 18.96 -1.88
CA PHE A 401 4.46 17.74 -2.53
C PHE A 401 3.79 17.46 -3.88
N HIS A 402 2.58 17.98 -4.15
CA HIS A 402 1.80 17.58 -5.33
C HIS A 402 1.38 18.74 -6.25
N ASP A 403 1.93 19.93 -6.03
CA ASP A 403 1.54 21.15 -6.74
C ASP A 403 1.68 21.01 -8.27
N ASP A 404 2.76 20.39 -8.75
CA ASP A 404 3.01 20.22 -10.19
C ASP A 404 1.93 19.33 -10.82
N ALA A 405 1.50 18.30 -10.09
CA ALA A 405 0.47 17.38 -10.56
C ALA A 405 -0.92 17.99 -10.47
N MET A 406 -1.24 18.71 -9.40
CA MET A 406 -2.51 19.45 -9.28
C MET A 406 -2.73 20.45 -10.42
N ASN A 407 -1.65 20.94 -11.04
CA ASN A 407 -1.74 21.86 -12.18
C ASN A 407 -1.65 21.17 -13.55
N SER A 408 -1.45 19.85 -13.57
CA SER A 408 -1.42 19.08 -14.82
C SER A 408 -2.83 18.78 -15.32
N THR A 409 -2.99 18.59 -16.63
CA THR A 409 -4.28 18.31 -17.27
C THR A 409 -4.26 17.09 -18.18
N SER A 410 -3.08 16.52 -18.41
CA SER A 410 -2.87 15.36 -19.25
C SER A 410 -1.47 14.77 -19.05
N LEU A 411 -1.30 13.50 -19.40
CA LEU A 411 0.00 12.84 -19.55
C LEU A 411 0.33 12.74 -21.04
N LYS A 412 1.33 13.52 -21.48
CA LYS A 412 1.76 13.57 -22.88
C LYS A 412 3.19 13.06 -23.03
N PRO A 413 3.53 12.44 -24.18
CA PRO A 413 4.90 12.09 -24.48
C PRO A 413 5.80 13.33 -24.36
N ARG A 414 6.96 13.19 -23.73
CA ARG A 414 7.95 14.28 -23.71
C ARG A 414 8.49 14.47 -25.12
N LEU A 415 8.66 15.74 -25.51
CA LEU A 415 9.12 16.07 -26.86
C LEU A 415 10.61 15.76 -27.07
N TYR A 416 11.43 15.91 -26.03
CA TYR A 416 12.88 15.74 -26.12
C TYR A 416 13.46 15.35 -24.75
N LYS A 417 14.36 14.35 -24.74
CA LYS A 417 15.21 14.02 -23.60
C LYS A 417 16.63 14.49 -23.89
N GLN A 418 17.13 15.47 -23.12
CA GLN A 418 18.55 15.82 -23.12
C GLN A 418 19.30 14.75 -22.30
N PRO A 419 20.26 13.99 -22.87
CA PRO A 419 21.23 13.26 -22.07
C PRO A 419 22.01 14.26 -21.21
N ARG A 420 22.29 13.90 -19.96
CA ARG A 420 23.02 14.76 -19.03
C ARG A 420 24.14 13.98 -18.38
N SER A 421 25.29 14.63 -18.25
CA SER A 421 26.44 14.15 -17.50
C SER A 421 26.31 14.43 -16.01
N GLU A 422 27.11 13.74 -15.20
CA GLU A 422 27.18 13.95 -13.75
C GLU A 422 27.59 15.38 -13.41
N GLU A 423 28.52 15.95 -14.17
CA GLU A 423 28.99 17.32 -13.99
C GLU A 423 27.89 18.37 -14.26
N GLU A 424 26.97 18.06 -15.18
CA GLU A 424 25.81 18.91 -15.47
C GLU A 424 24.75 18.85 -14.38
N PHE A 425 24.51 17.68 -13.79
CA PHE A 425 23.65 17.55 -12.62
C PHE A 425 24.26 18.28 -11.41
N ASP A 426 25.54 18.04 -11.12
CA ASP A 426 26.23 18.66 -10.00
C ASP A 426 26.25 20.19 -10.10
N ARG A 427 26.44 20.71 -11.31
CA ARG A 427 26.42 22.16 -11.56
C ARG A 427 25.05 22.75 -11.27
N GLU A 428 23.98 22.13 -11.79
CA GLU A 428 22.62 22.58 -11.52
C GLU A 428 22.29 22.53 -10.03
N TRP A 429 22.64 21.44 -9.34
CA TRP A 429 22.34 21.30 -7.92
C TRP A 429 23.13 22.31 -7.08
N ARG A 430 24.38 22.61 -7.44
CA ARG A 430 25.16 23.67 -6.78
C ARG A 430 24.53 25.04 -6.98
N GLU A 431 24.04 25.34 -8.19
CA GLU A 431 23.35 26.59 -8.50
C GLU A 431 22.03 26.71 -7.73
N LYS A 432 21.24 25.64 -7.65
CA LYS A 432 19.91 25.65 -7.02
C LYS A 432 19.93 25.54 -5.49
N TYR A 433 20.81 24.71 -4.95
CA TYR A 433 20.77 24.28 -3.54
C TYR A 433 22.03 24.64 -2.75
N GLY A 434 22.99 25.32 -3.40
CA GLY A 434 24.29 25.62 -2.82
C GLY A 434 25.16 24.38 -2.66
N GLU A 435 26.38 24.60 -2.18
CA GLU A 435 27.44 23.58 -2.15
C GLU A 435 27.08 22.42 -1.18
N LYS A 436 26.58 22.77 0.02
CA LYS A 436 26.10 21.78 1.01
C LYS A 436 24.95 20.93 0.46
N GLY A 437 23.95 21.56 -0.16
CA GLY A 437 22.79 20.85 -0.70
C GLY A 437 23.18 19.92 -1.83
N ALA A 438 24.02 20.38 -2.76
CA ALA A 438 24.52 19.56 -3.84
C ALA A 438 25.29 18.33 -3.35
N LYS A 439 26.13 18.46 -2.30
CA LYS A 439 26.83 17.32 -1.68
C LYS A 439 25.87 16.29 -1.06
N ILE A 440 24.83 16.76 -0.37
CA ILE A 440 23.81 15.87 0.21
C ILE A 440 23.09 15.11 -0.92
N ILE A 441 22.64 15.83 -1.95
CA ILE A 441 21.94 15.25 -3.10
C ILE A 441 22.82 14.22 -3.81
N ARG A 442 24.04 14.58 -4.19
CA ARG A 442 25.02 13.68 -4.83
C ARG A 442 25.20 12.40 -4.03
N SER A 443 25.47 12.55 -2.73
CA SER A 443 25.71 11.40 -1.87
C SER A 443 24.50 10.46 -1.78
N ALA A 444 23.28 10.99 -1.77
CA ALA A 444 22.06 10.20 -1.73
C ALA A 444 21.74 9.56 -3.10
N VAL A 445 22.02 10.26 -4.21
CA VAL A 445 21.93 9.73 -5.58
C VAL A 445 22.84 8.52 -5.74
N ASP A 446 24.11 8.65 -5.36
CA ASP A 446 25.09 7.58 -5.51
C ASP A 446 24.71 6.34 -4.69
N ARG A 447 24.12 6.52 -3.49
CA ARG A 447 23.62 5.41 -2.65
C ARG A 447 22.36 4.75 -3.22
N SER A 448 21.47 5.53 -3.84
CA SER A 448 20.19 5.03 -4.37
C SER A 448 20.31 4.41 -5.76
N MET A 449 21.34 4.78 -6.52
CA MET A 449 21.52 4.37 -7.92
C MET A 449 21.61 2.85 -8.12
N PRO A 450 22.35 2.07 -7.31
CA PRO A 450 22.41 0.61 -7.47
C PRO A 450 21.03 -0.07 -7.38
N ASP A 451 20.18 0.36 -6.44
CA ASP A 451 18.85 -0.22 -6.27
C ASP A 451 17.88 0.19 -7.39
N TYR A 452 17.97 1.45 -7.84
CA TYR A 452 17.26 1.89 -9.04
C TYR A 452 17.64 1.07 -10.27
N LEU A 453 18.94 0.90 -10.54
CA LEU A 453 19.44 0.14 -11.70
C LEU A 453 19.09 -1.35 -11.60
N TYR A 454 19.01 -1.90 -10.39
CA TYR A 454 18.50 -3.26 -10.17
C TYR A 454 17.03 -3.36 -10.57
N MET A 455 16.16 -2.51 -10.01
CA MET A 455 14.73 -2.51 -10.32
C MET A 455 14.46 -2.23 -11.81
N LYS A 456 15.28 -1.38 -12.45
CA LYS A 456 15.15 -1.03 -13.88
C LYS A 456 15.29 -2.22 -14.82
N GLN A 457 15.97 -3.29 -14.41
CA GLN A 457 16.06 -4.53 -15.19
C GLN A 457 14.70 -5.23 -15.35
N PHE A 458 13.75 -4.91 -14.46
CA PHE A 458 12.40 -5.46 -14.46
C PHE A 458 11.35 -4.53 -15.08
N ALA A 459 11.77 -3.35 -15.55
CA ALA A 459 10.86 -2.37 -16.12
C ALA A 459 10.15 -2.92 -17.38
N ILE A 460 8.86 -2.61 -17.49
CA ILE A 460 8.01 -2.91 -18.65
C ILE A 460 8.70 -2.44 -19.93
N LYS A 461 8.68 -3.29 -20.95
CA LYS A 461 9.14 -2.99 -22.31
C LYS A 461 7.97 -3.11 -23.28
N VAL A 462 7.70 -2.01 -24.00
CA VAL A 462 6.61 -1.83 -24.97
C VAL A 462 7.13 -1.50 -26.34
#